data_AF-D3DDD0-F1
#
_entry.id   AF-D3DDD0-F1
#
_cell.length_a   1.000
_cell.length_b   1.000
_cell.length_c   1.000
_cell.angle_alpha   90.00
_cell.angle_beta   90.00
_cell.angle_gamma   90.00
#
_symmetry.space_group_name_H-M   'P 1'
#
loop_
_entity.id
_entity.type
_entity.pdbx_description
1 polymer ?
#
loop_
_entity_poly.entity_id
_entity_poly.type
_entity_poly.pdbx_seq_one_letter_code
_entity_poly.pdbx_strand_id
1 'polypeptide(L)'
;MLEVLVGAALAALLAAVVPAAIAWARRTRANRRDIRTIRDVVPDIRAVRDVVCGTAEDKIRGHRRVPGVAERLDTLEQAVAPLSDRLQALEQAVAPLTGLDARVTRIEGELAAHLHTHGTHP
;
A
#
# COMPACT_ATOMS: atom_id res chain seq x y z
N MET A 1 26.01 75.09 -19.77
CA MET A 1 25.95 74.53 -18.39
C MET A 1 24.59 73.93 -18.06
N LEU A 2 23.47 74.59 -18.36
CA LEU A 2 22.13 74.08 -18.02
C LEU A 2 21.80 72.72 -18.67
N GLU A 3 22.12 72.52 -19.95
CA GLU A 3 21.81 71.26 -20.65
C GLU A 3 22.59 70.05 -20.11
N VAL A 4 23.83 70.27 -19.67
CA VAL A 4 24.66 69.22 -19.06
C VAL A 4 24.10 68.79 -17.70
N LEU A 5 23.59 69.76 -16.92
CA LEU A 5 22.91 69.51 -15.64
C LEU A 5 21.58 68.76 -15.83
N VAL A 6 20.80 69.12 -16.85
CA VAL A 6 19.54 68.43 -17.18
C VAL A 6 19.82 67.00 -17.65
N GLY A 7 20.84 66.80 -18.50
CA GLY A 7 21.26 65.47 -18.95
C GLY A 7 21.77 64.59 -17.81
N ALA A 8 22.56 65.14 -16.89
CA ALA A 8 23.05 64.43 -15.71
C ALA A 8 21.92 64.07 -14.73
N ALA A 9 20.97 64.98 -14.51
CA ALA A 9 19.80 64.72 -13.67
C ALA A 9 18.89 63.64 -14.27
N LEU A 10 18.68 63.66 -15.59
CA LEU A 10 17.90 62.64 -16.29
C LEU A 10 18.61 61.27 -16.24
N ALA A 11 19.93 61.24 -16.44
CA ALA A 11 20.72 60.01 -16.35
C ALA A 11 20.69 59.41 -14.93
N ALA A 12 20.79 60.24 -13.90
CA ALA A 12 20.67 59.81 -12.50
C ALA A 12 19.27 59.27 -12.18
N LEU A 13 18.22 59.92 -12.68
CA LEU A 13 16.83 59.46 -12.53
C LEU A 13 16.62 58.11 -13.21
N LEU A 14 17.09 57.95 -14.45
CA LEU A 14 16.99 56.69 -15.18
C LEU A 14 17.80 55.58 -14.51
N ALA A 15 19.01 55.89 -14.00
CA ALA A 15 19.84 54.94 -13.27
C ALA A 15 19.19 54.46 -11.97
N ALA A 16 18.31 55.26 -11.35
CA ALA A 16 17.56 54.85 -10.16
C ALA A 16 16.27 54.07 -10.49
N VAL A 17 15.53 54.48 -11.52
CA VAL A 17 14.20 53.93 -11.84
C VAL A 17 14.28 52.62 -12.63
N VAL A 18 15.23 52.52 -13.56
CA VAL A 18 15.35 51.34 -14.45
C VAL A 18 15.67 50.06 -13.66
N PRO A 19 16.61 50.03 -12.69
CA PRO A 19 16.85 48.83 -11.88
C PRO A 19 15.63 48.41 -11.05
N ALA A 20 14.89 49.37 -10.49
CA ALA A 20 13.68 49.09 -9.73
C ALA A 20 12.58 48.47 -10.60
N ALA A 21 12.37 49.01 -11.81
CA ALA A 21 11.42 48.47 -12.78
C ALA A 21 11.81 47.07 -13.26
N ILE A 22 13.11 46.82 -13.52
CA ILE A 22 13.61 45.49 -13.89
C ILE A 22 13.46 44.50 -12.73
N ALA A 23 13.76 44.90 -11.50
CA ALA A 23 13.59 44.06 -10.32
C ALA A 23 12.12 43.69 -10.10
N TRP A 24 11.21 44.66 -10.26
CA TRP A 24 9.76 44.42 -10.20
C TRP A 24 9.28 43.49 -11.33
N ALA A 25 9.74 43.68 -12.56
CA ALA A 25 9.41 42.81 -13.70
C ALA A 25 9.93 41.38 -13.52
N ARG A 26 11.13 41.21 -12.93
CA ARG A 26 11.67 39.88 -12.59
C ARG A 26 10.85 39.21 -11.49
N ARG A 27 10.52 39.95 -10.42
CA ARG A 27 9.71 39.44 -9.31
C ARG A 27 8.30 39.02 -9.75
N THR A 28 7.64 39.82 -10.59
CA THR A 28 6.32 39.47 -11.13
C THR A 28 6.36 38.25 -12.04
N ARG A 29 7.42 38.07 -12.85
CA ARG A 29 7.62 36.86 -13.65
C ARG A 29 7.91 35.63 -12.79
N ALA A 30 8.72 35.77 -11.74
CA ALA A 30 8.98 34.70 -10.76
C ALA A 30 7.68 34.27 -10.07
N ASN A 31 6.90 35.22 -9.51
CA ASN A 31 5.60 34.92 -8.92
C ASN A 31 4.64 34.24 -9.90
N ARG A 32 4.60 34.67 -11.17
CA ARG A 32 3.79 34.01 -12.20
C ARG A 32 4.26 32.58 -12.52
N ARG A 33 5.55 32.29 -12.35
CA ARG A 33 6.10 30.94 -12.52
C ARG A 33 5.73 30.07 -11.33
N ASP A 34 5.86 30.59 -10.11
CA ASP A 34 5.52 29.90 -8.87
C ASP A 34 4.02 29.59 -8.79
N ILE A 35 3.17 30.54 -9.21
CA ILE A 35 1.71 30.30 -9.30
C ILE A 35 1.40 29.19 -10.32
N ARG A 36 2.17 29.10 -11.42
CA ARG A 36 2.01 28.03 -12.40
C ARG A 36 2.43 26.68 -11.81
N THR A 37 3.62 26.60 -11.21
CA THR A 37 4.11 25.34 -10.63
C THR A 37 3.19 24.84 -9.52
N ILE A 38 2.70 25.72 -8.63
CA ILE A 38 1.72 25.34 -7.60
C ILE A 38 0.45 24.80 -8.26
N ARG A 39 -0.09 25.50 -9.26
CA ARG A 39 -1.30 25.09 -9.96
C ARG A 39 -1.13 23.74 -10.65
N ASP A 40 0.04 23.45 -11.20
CA ASP A 40 0.31 22.21 -11.91
C ASP A 40 0.40 21.00 -10.94
N VAL A 41 0.75 21.22 -9.67
CA VAL A 41 0.81 20.18 -8.62
C VAL A 41 -0.55 19.93 -7.94
N VAL A 42 -1.50 20.87 -8.01
CA VAL A 42 -2.85 20.71 -7.40
C VAL A 42 -3.61 19.47 -7.89
N PRO A 43 -3.62 19.12 -9.20
CA PRO A 43 -4.22 17.88 -9.69
C PRO A 43 -3.59 16.63 -9.06
N ASP A 44 -2.26 16.58 -8.96
CA ASP A 44 -1.54 15.44 -8.39
C ASP A 44 -1.86 15.27 -6.90
N ILE A 45 -1.92 16.38 -6.15
CA ILE A 45 -2.36 16.36 -4.74
C ILE A 45 -3.79 15.84 -4.61
N ARG A 46 -4.69 16.22 -5.52
CA ARG A 46 -6.07 15.69 -5.54
C ARG A 46 -6.09 14.20 -5.84
N ALA A 47 -5.33 13.75 -6.83
CA ALA A 47 -5.23 12.33 -7.18
C ALA A 47 -4.70 11.50 -6.00
N VAL A 48 -3.63 11.96 -5.33
CA VAL A 48 -3.10 11.30 -4.13
C VAL A 48 -4.12 11.28 -3.01
N ARG A 49 -4.81 12.40 -2.75
CA ARG A 49 -5.89 12.45 -1.75
C ARG A 49 -7.01 11.46 -2.07
N ASP A 50 -7.39 11.35 -3.34
CA ASP A 50 -8.47 10.46 -3.76
C ASP A 50 -8.05 8.98 -3.65
N VAL A 51 -6.77 8.65 -3.83
CA VAL A 51 -6.23 7.30 -3.54
C VAL A 51 -6.22 7.01 -2.03
N VAL A 52 -5.77 7.96 -1.21
CA VAL A 52 -5.59 7.73 0.25
C VAL A 52 -6.91 7.78 1.00
N CYS A 53 -7.81 8.70 0.64
CA CYS A 53 -9.05 8.95 1.35
C CYS A 53 -10.30 8.43 0.61
N GLY A 54 -10.13 7.83 -0.57
CA GLY A 54 -11.22 7.50 -1.48
C GLY A 54 -11.74 8.70 -2.27
N THR A 55 -12.54 8.42 -3.30
CA THR A 55 -13.23 9.41 -4.13
C THR A 55 -14.56 9.83 -3.51
N ALA A 56 -15.19 10.90 -4.02
CA ALA A 56 -16.47 11.37 -3.48
C ALA A 56 -17.61 10.33 -3.62
N GLU A 57 -17.45 9.39 -4.56
CA GLU A 57 -18.35 8.30 -4.83
C GLU A 57 -18.18 7.12 -3.86
N ASP A 58 -17.06 7.06 -3.13
CA ASP A 58 -16.79 5.99 -2.18
C ASP A 58 -17.70 6.11 -0.95
N LYS A 59 -18.59 5.12 -0.79
CA LYS A 59 -19.58 5.06 0.31
C LYS A 59 -18.97 5.07 1.71
N ILE A 60 -17.68 4.74 1.82
CA ILE A 60 -16.94 4.67 3.09
C ILE A 60 -16.10 5.93 3.37
N ARG A 61 -16.02 6.86 2.41
CA ARG A 61 -15.20 8.07 2.56
C ARG A 61 -15.70 8.91 3.74
N GLY A 62 -14.77 9.38 4.57
CA GLY A 62 -15.08 10.18 5.76
C GLY A 62 -15.71 9.40 6.92
N HIS A 63 -15.92 8.09 6.80
CA HIS A 63 -16.46 7.28 7.88
C HIS A 63 -15.33 6.86 8.82
N ARG A 64 -15.33 7.40 10.04
CA ARG A 64 -14.35 7.06 11.09
C ARG A 64 -14.50 5.60 11.59
N ARG A 65 -15.71 5.06 11.45
CA ARG A 65 -16.09 3.66 11.63
C ARG A 65 -17.20 3.37 10.63
N VAL A 66 -17.08 2.29 9.87
CA VAL A 66 -18.19 1.81 9.05
C VAL A 66 -19.05 0.90 9.95
N PRO A 67 -20.30 1.28 10.27
CA PRO A 67 -21.18 0.46 11.10
C PRO A 67 -21.31 -0.93 10.49
N GLY A 68 -21.26 -1.98 11.32
CA GLY A 68 -21.29 -3.37 10.87
C GLY A 68 -19.96 -3.90 10.32
N VAL A 69 -18.99 -3.08 9.90
CA VAL A 69 -17.67 -3.61 9.49
C VAL A 69 -16.85 -4.03 10.69
N ALA A 70 -16.85 -3.24 11.77
CA ALA A 70 -16.17 -3.62 13.01
C ALA A 70 -16.76 -4.93 13.57
N GLU A 71 -18.08 -5.03 13.66
CA GLU A 71 -18.76 -6.26 14.12
C GLU A 71 -18.51 -7.45 13.19
N ARG A 72 -18.46 -7.23 11.87
CA ARG A 72 -18.10 -8.29 10.91
C ARG A 72 -16.63 -8.71 11.06
N LEU A 73 -15.73 -7.78 11.38
CA LEU A 73 -14.32 -8.08 11.62
C LEU A 73 -14.15 -8.88 12.91
N ASP A 74 -14.80 -8.46 14.00
CA ASP A 74 -14.81 -9.17 15.28
C ASP A 74 -15.42 -10.57 15.11
N THR A 75 -16.50 -10.70 14.34
CA THR A 75 -17.11 -12.00 14.01
C THR A 75 -16.15 -12.88 13.21
N LEU A 76 -15.44 -12.30 12.24
CA LEU A 76 -14.46 -13.03 11.43
C LEU A 76 -13.28 -13.48 12.30
N GLU A 77 -12.80 -12.62 13.19
CA GLU A 77 -11.70 -12.91 14.11
C GLU A 77 -12.09 -14.04 15.08
N GLN A 78 -13.30 -13.99 15.64
CA GLN A 78 -13.85 -15.08 16.47
C GLN A 78 -14.04 -16.38 15.69
N ALA A 79 -14.41 -16.32 14.41
CA ALA A 79 -14.56 -17.51 13.56
C ALA A 79 -13.22 -18.12 13.15
N VAL A 80 -12.17 -17.30 12.99
CA VAL A 80 -10.82 -17.76 12.62
C VAL A 80 -10.04 -18.29 13.83
N ALA A 81 -10.23 -17.72 15.02
CA ALA A 81 -9.53 -18.15 16.24
C ALA A 81 -9.53 -19.69 16.47
N PRO A 82 -10.66 -20.41 16.40
CA PRO A 82 -10.68 -21.85 16.63
C PRO A 82 -10.18 -22.67 15.43
N LEU A 83 -9.94 -22.07 14.25
CA LEU A 83 -9.47 -22.82 13.07
C LEU A 83 -8.05 -23.34 13.27
N SER A 84 -7.20 -22.60 13.98
CA SER A 84 -5.84 -23.03 14.32
C SER A 84 -5.86 -24.30 15.18
N ASP A 85 -6.69 -24.30 16.24
CA ASP A 85 -6.83 -25.47 17.13
C ASP A 85 -7.41 -26.68 16.38
N ARG A 86 -8.40 -26.44 15.50
CA ARG A 86 -8.99 -27.49 14.66
C ARG A 86 -7.99 -28.07 13.67
N LEU A 87 -7.15 -27.24 13.07
CA LEU A 87 -6.08 -27.70 12.17
C LEU A 87 -5.06 -28.53 12.94
N GLN A 88 -4.64 -28.08 14.12
CA GLN A 88 -3.72 -28.85 14.97
C GLN A 88 -4.31 -30.19 15.40
N ALA A 89 -5.59 -30.22 15.79
CA ALA A 89 -6.28 -31.46 16.13
C ALA A 89 -6.37 -32.41 14.92
N LEU A 90 -6.59 -31.87 13.72
CA LEU A 90 -6.61 -32.65 12.48
C LEU A 90 -5.23 -33.23 12.15
N GLU A 91 -4.17 -32.44 12.29
CA GLU A 91 -2.80 -32.89 12.11
C GLU A 91 -2.45 -34.04 13.07
N GLN A 92 -2.84 -33.92 14.34
CA GLN A 92 -2.63 -35.00 15.32
C GLN A 92 -3.45 -36.26 15.01
N ALA A 93 -4.68 -36.10 14.52
CA ALA A 93 -5.52 -37.23 14.12
C ALA A 93 -4.99 -37.96 12.87
N VAL A 94 -4.34 -37.23 11.96
CA VAL A 94 -3.79 -37.78 10.71
C VAL A 94 -2.37 -38.35 10.89
N ALA A 95 -1.60 -37.86 11.86
CA ALA A 95 -0.25 -38.37 12.17
C ALA A 95 -0.14 -39.90 12.32
N PRO A 96 -1.05 -40.64 12.98
CA PRO A 96 -0.97 -42.10 13.06
C PRO A 96 -1.32 -42.82 11.74
N LEU A 97 -1.97 -42.14 10.79
CA LEU A 97 -2.36 -42.73 9.50
C LEU A 97 -1.20 -42.74 8.48
N THR A 98 -0.20 -41.85 8.63
CA THR A 98 0.91 -41.73 7.68
C THR A 98 1.85 -42.94 7.64
N GLY A 99 1.75 -43.86 8.60
CA GLY A 99 2.51 -45.12 8.63
C GLY A 99 1.65 -46.38 8.45
N LEU A 100 0.35 -46.23 8.18
CA LEU A 100 -0.58 -47.37 8.14
C LEU A 100 -0.30 -48.27 6.94
N ASP A 101 0.05 -47.68 5.80
CA ASP A 101 0.38 -48.40 4.57
C ASP A 101 1.60 -49.34 4.76
N ALA A 102 2.70 -48.81 5.29
CA ALA A 102 3.89 -49.60 5.60
C ALA A 102 3.62 -50.72 6.63
N ARG A 103 2.71 -50.49 7.58
CA ARG A 103 2.28 -51.52 8.54
C ARG A 103 1.45 -52.61 7.87
N VAL A 104 0.53 -52.25 6.98
CA VAL A 104 -0.26 -53.20 6.20
C VAL A 104 0.65 -54.03 5.31
N THR A 105 1.57 -53.41 4.56
CA THR A 105 2.53 -54.14 3.71
C THR A 105 3.39 -55.12 4.51
N ARG A 106 3.81 -54.74 5.73
CA ARG A 106 4.55 -55.65 6.62
C ARG A 106 3.71 -56.86 7.02
N ILE A 107 2.48 -56.63 7.49
CA ILE A 107 1.57 -57.70 7.93
C ILE A 107 1.23 -58.64 6.76
N GLU A 108 1.02 -58.09 5.56
CA GLU A 108 0.78 -58.88 4.35
C GLU A 108 1.99 -59.78 4.02
N GLY A 109 3.22 -59.24 4.13
CA GLY A 109 4.45 -60.00 3.93
C GLY A 109 4.64 -61.12 4.98
N GLU A 110 4.37 -60.83 6.25
CA GLU A 110 4.42 -61.81 7.34
C GLU A 110 3.39 -62.93 7.15
N LEU A 111 2.17 -62.58 6.73
CA LEU A 111 1.11 -63.56 6.45
C LEU A 111 1.46 -64.44 5.24
N ALA A 112 2.01 -63.86 4.18
CA ALA A 112 2.46 -64.61 3.01
C ALA A 112 3.57 -65.61 3.37
N ALA A 113 4.54 -65.20 4.21
CA ALA A 113 5.60 -66.07 4.70
C ALA A 113 5.05 -67.20 5.60
N HIS A 114 4.10 -66.89 6.49
CA HIS A 114 3.46 -67.88 7.35
C HIS A 114 2.70 -68.93 6.55
N LEU A 115 1.89 -68.50 5.56
CA LEU A 115 1.18 -69.41 4.66
C LEU A 115 2.13 -70.25 3.81
N HIS A 116 3.27 -69.72 3.39
CA HIS A 116 4.27 -70.49 2.63
C HIS A 116 4.95 -71.58 3.49
N THR A 117 5.22 -71.27 4.76
CA THR A 117 5.89 -72.17 5.71
C THR A 117 4.95 -73.19 6.37
N HIS A 118 3.65 -72.93 6.42
CA HIS A 118 2.66 -73.85 7.05
C HIS A 118 1.66 -74.46 6.05
N GLY A 119 1.52 -73.90 4.85
CA GLY A 119 0.71 -74.47 3.76
C GLY A 119 1.44 -75.50 2.89
N THR A 120 2.71 -75.77 3.16
CA THR A 120 3.54 -76.75 2.44
C THR A 120 3.63 -78.12 3.13
N HIS A 121 2.90 -78.34 4.22
CA HIS A 121 2.70 -79.68 4.77
C HIS A 121 1.44 -80.32 4.15
N PRO A 122 1.59 -81.37 3.29
CA PRO A 122 0.47 -82.18 2.81
C PRO A 122 -0.16 -83.01 3.93
#